data_AF-A0ABD2PCI4-F1
#
_entry.id   AF-A0ABD2PCI4-F1
#
_cell.length_a   1.000
_cell.length_b   1.000
_cell.length_c   1.000
_cell.angle_alpha   90.00
_cell.angle_beta   90.00
_cell.angle_gamma   90.00
#
_symmetry.space_group_name_H-M   'P 1'
#
loop_
_entity.id
_entity.type
_entity.pdbx_description
1 polymer ?
#
loop_
_entity_poly.entity_id
_entity_poly.type
_entity_poly.pdbx_seq_one_letter_code
_entity_poly.pdbx_strand_id
1 'polypeptide(L)'
;LSLFRDPIFILHTNYVVFINAEEILGTNSALWVSNDGLLLAFASFNDSLVEELRFPWYGSTDETRLYPDIRSLRYPKPGTRNPKVTLTVADLADISNVKMKTVLPPISLANTEYYFTAVSWISLTEICVVWMNRPQNLSLISICTSPKWDCKETQRITSDGNGWVDMGDSPVFGRDSSSYITVAPVRDGPAGFFRHAVYVNIPKRRIIPLTHGKYEVTRILTWDHSNDV
;
A
#
# COMPACT_ATOMS: atom_id res chain seq x y z
N LEU A 1 8.51 -11.55 15.34
CA LEU A 1 9.03 -11.26 16.70
C LEU A 1 10.21 -10.28 16.76
N SER A 2 10.83 -9.86 15.65
CA SER A 2 11.88 -8.81 15.68
C SER A 2 11.37 -7.38 15.91
N LEU A 3 10.06 -7.15 15.78
CA LEU A 3 9.42 -5.83 15.94
C LEU A 3 9.43 -5.29 17.40
N PHE A 4 9.78 -6.13 18.38
CA PHE A 4 9.71 -5.77 19.80
C PHE A 4 11.06 -5.37 20.43
N ARG A 5 12.12 -5.15 19.62
CA ARG A 5 13.47 -5.03 20.18
C ARG A 5 13.89 -3.64 20.66
N ASP A 6 13.28 -2.53 20.21
CA ASP A 6 13.75 -1.19 20.60
C ASP A 6 12.61 -0.17 20.83
N PRO A 7 12.50 0.45 22.04
CA PRO A 7 11.43 1.38 22.39
C PRO A 7 11.67 2.85 21.95
N ILE A 8 12.62 3.14 21.06
CA ILE A 8 13.15 4.51 20.82
C ILE A 8 12.95 5.00 19.37
N PHE A 9 12.28 4.26 18.48
CA PHE A 9 12.14 4.70 17.09
C PHE A 9 10.79 5.41 16.85
N ILE A 10 10.85 6.74 16.77
CA ILE A 10 9.70 7.64 16.47
C ILE A 10 9.46 7.75 14.95
N LEU A 11 10.42 7.29 14.16
CA LEU A 11 10.37 7.19 12.71
C LEU A 11 10.89 5.83 12.30
N HIS A 12 10.02 5.04 11.68
CA HIS A 12 10.42 3.76 11.13
C HIS A 12 10.55 3.87 9.61
N THR A 13 11.80 3.83 9.14
CA THR A 13 12.16 3.84 7.70
C THR A 13 12.54 2.45 7.18
N ASN A 14 12.99 1.55 8.06
CA ASN A 14 13.42 0.19 7.70
C ASN A 14 12.50 -0.93 8.24
N TYR A 15 11.52 -0.60 9.09
CA TYR A 15 10.59 -1.56 9.68
C TYR A 15 9.17 -1.05 9.51
N VAL A 16 8.27 -1.92 9.08
CA VAL A 16 6.85 -1.55 9.00
C VAL A 16 6.28 -1.53 10.41
N VAL A 17 5.60 -0.44 10.80
CA VAL A 17 4.91 -0.34 12.09
C VAL A 17 3.84 -1.42 12.16
N PHE A 18 3.64 -2.02 13.35
CA PHE A 18 2.79 -3.20 13.59
C PHE A 18 1.48 -3.20 12.78
N ILE A 19 0.69 -2.12 12.88
CA ILE A 19 -0.60 -2.03 12.20
C ILE A 19 -0.49 -2.08 10.66
N ASN A 20 0.53 -1.45 10.07
CA ASN A 20 0.71 -1.49 8.62
C ASN A 20 1.24 -2.85 8.18
N ALA A 21 2.06 -3.51 9.01
CA ALA A 21 2.64 -4.79 8.69
C ALA A 21 1.60 -5.90 8.69
N GLU A 22 0.76 -5.94 9.75
CA GLU A 22 -0.22 -7.00 9.92
C GLU A 22 -1.54 -6.74 9.19
N GLU A 23 -2.05 -5.50 9.20
CA GLU A 23 -3.43 -5.23 8.74
C GLU A 23 -3.50 -4.65 7.32
N ILE A 24 -2.45 -3.98 6.83
CA ILE A 24 -2.54 -3.24 5.55
C ILE A 24 -1.68 -3.87 4.45
N LEU A 25 -0.38 -4.06 4.70
CA LEU A 25 0.56 -4.56 3.69
C LEU A 25 0.70 -6.09 3.71
N GLY A 26 0.29 -6.75 4.79
CA GLY A 26 0.46 -8.20 4.98
C GLY A 26 1.93 -8.64 4.98
N THR A 27 2.88 -7.72 5.10
CA THR A 27 4.32 -7.98 5.04
C THR A 27 5.10 -7.03 5.96
N ASN A 28 6.27 -7.47 6.42
CA ASN A 28 7.16 -6.66 7.27
C ASN A 28 8.12 -5.77 6.48
N SER A 29 7.99 -5.73 5.14
CA SER A 29 8.84 -4.94 4.25
C SER A 29 7.99 -3.91 3.52
N ALA A 30 8.39 -2.65 3.54
CA ALA A 30 7.79 -1.58 2.75
C ALA A 30 8.86 -0.92 1.87
N LEU A 31 9.57 -1.78 1.13
CA LEU A 31 10.65 -1.44 0.21
C LEU A 31 10.35 -2.07 -1.14
N TRP A 32 10.42 -1.27 -2.20
CA TRP A 32 10.19 -1.72 -3.58
C TRP A 32 11.34 -1.20 -4.45
N VAL A 33 12.12 -2.13 -5.01
CA VAL A 33 13.28 -1.82 -5.85
C VAL A 33 12.87 -1.84 -7.32
N SER A 34 13.37 -0.89 -8.12
CA SER A 34 13.18 -0.88 -9.57
C SER A 34 13.86 -2.08 -10.24
N ASN A 35 13.46 -2.40 -11.46
CA ASN A 35 13.99 -3.56 -12.18
C ASN A 35 15.51 -3.47 -12.49
N ASP A 36 16.05 -2.25 -12.56
CA ASP A 36 17.49 -1.99 -12.75
C ASP A 36 18.27 -1.86 -11.43
N GLY A 37 17.59 -1.84 -10.28
CA GLY A 37 18.20 -1.67 -8.97
C GLY A 37 18.67 -0.26 -8.62
N LEU A 38 18.46 0.73 -9.49
CA LEU A 38 18.96 2.10 -9.30
C LEU A 38 17.98 3.00 -8.56
N LEU A 39 16.70 2.63 -8.49
CA LEU A 39 15.69 3.38 -7.76
C LEU A 39 15.09 2.51 -6.64
N LEU A 40 14.89 3.12 -5.49
CA LEU A 40 14.26 2.49 -4.34
C LEU A 40 13.06 3.33 -3.89
N ALA A 41 11.86 2.76 -3.97
CA ALA A 41 10.69 3.30 -3.32
C ALA A 41 10.59 2.70 -1.92
N PHE A 42 10.38 3.53 -0.91
CA PHE A 42 10.22 3.07 0.47
C PHE A 42 9.18 3.89 1.21
N ALA A 43 8.48 3.23 2.13
CA ALA A 43 7.56 3.89 3.03
C ALA A 43 8.24 4.30 4.33
N SER A 44 7.90 5.50 4.80
CA SER A 44 8.20 5.96 6.14
C SER A 44 6.91 6.07 6.94
N PHE A 45 6.92 5.53 8.14
CA PHE A 45 5.79 5.56 9.07
C PHE A 45 6.13 6.43 10.26
N ASN A 46 5.33 7.47 10.50
CA ASN A 46 5.44 8.34 11.65
C ASN A 46 4.29 8.05 12.62
N ASP A 47 4.61 7.46 13.75
CA ASP A 47 3.67 7.06 14.80
C ASP A 47 3.78 7.93 16.07
N SER A 48 4.47 9.08 15.99
CA SER A 48 4.66 10.01 17.12
C SER A 48 3.36 10.45 17.81
N LEU A 49 2.26 10.51 17.04
CA LEU A 49 0.93 10.91 17.50
C LEU A 49 0.00 9.72 17.80
N VAL A 50 0.47 8.49 17.60
CA VAL A 50 -0.28 7.26 17.88
C VAL A 50 -0.17 6.95 19.37
N GLU A 51 -1.26 6.49 19.99
CA GLU A 51 -1.25 6.14 21.41
C GLU A 51 -0.40 4.90 21.71
N GLU A 52 0.16 4.83 22.92
CA GLU A 52 0.91 3.66 23.39
C GLU A 52 0.00 2.68 24.14
N LEU A 53 -0.01 1.43 23.69
CA LEU A 53 -0.44 0.29 24.49
C LEU A 53 0.70 -0.12 25.41
N ARG A 54 0.46 -0.14 26.72
CA ARG A 54 1.41 -0.61 27.74
C ARG A 54 0.96 -1.96 28.29
N PHE A 55 1.87 -2.90 28.40
CA PHE A 55 1.59 -4.24 28.91
C PHE A 55 2.73 -4.79 29.77
N PRO A 56 2.42 -5.61 30.78
CA PRO A 56 3.44 -6.23 31.61
C PRO A 56 4.18 -7.32 30.82
N TRP A 57 5.49 -7.40 31.01
CA TRP A 57 6.39 -8.38 30.41
C TRP A 57 7.00 -9.25 31.51
N TYR A 58 6.55 -10.50 31.56
CA TYR A 58 6.99 -11.50 32.54
C TYR A 58 8.11 -12.39 31.95
N GLY A 59 8.93 -13.00 32.80
CA GLY A 59 9.89 -14.02 32.39
C GLY A 59 11.20 -13.47 31.83
N SER A 60 11.89 -12.61 32.59
CA SER A 60 13.27 -12.22 32.26
C SER A 60 14.21 -13.40 32.52
N THR A 61 15.17 -13.65 31.62
CA THR A 61 16.23 -14.64 31.82
C THR A 61 17.30 -14.16 32.81
N ASP A 62 17.21 -12.90 33.22
CA ASP A 62 18.09 -12.29 34.21
C ASP A 62 17.50 -12.51 35.61
N GLU A 63 18.10 -13.42 36.38
CA GLU A 63 17.67 -13.79 37.74
C GLU A 63 17.70 -12.61 38.73
N THR A 64 18.35 -11.50 38.36
CA THR A 64 18.36 -10.27 39.17
C THR A 64 17.07 -9.45 39.06
N ARG A 65 16.26 -9.67 38.01
CA ARG A 65 14.99 -8.96 37.79
C ARG A 65 13.84 -9.66 38.51
N LEU A 66 13.60 -9.22 39.75
CA LEU A 66 12.56 -9.76 40.64
C LEU A 66 11.13 -9.30 40.30
N TYR A 67 10.96 -8.24 39.50
CA TYR A 67 9.66 -7.67 39.15
C TYR A 67 9.45 -7.63 37.63
N PRO A 68 8.20 -7.74 37.15
CA PRO A 68 7.88 -7.61 35.73
C PRO A 68 8.20 -6.21 35.22
N ASP A 69 8.69 -6.15 33.98
CA ASP A 69 8.90 -4.88 33.28
C ASP A 69 7.62 -4.46 32.55
N ILE A 70 7.42 -3.15 32.34
CA ILE A 70 6.36 -2.65 31.46
C ILE A 70 6.98 -2.38 30.09
N ARG A 71 6.43 -3.00 29.04
CA ARG A 71 6.74 -2.67 27.65
C ARG A 71 5.63 -1.82 27.04
N SER A 72 5.99 -0.99 26.07
CA SER A 72 5.05 -0.20 25.30
C SER A 72 5.15 -0.51 23.80
N LEU A 73 4.02 -0.37 23.12
CA LEU A 73 3.89 -0.47 21.66
C LEU A 73 2.93 0.62 21.18
N ARG A 74 3.28 1.35 20.13
CA ARG A 74 2.37 2.29 19.48
C ARG A 74 1.29 1.50 18.73
N TYR A 75 0.04 1.60 19.17
CA TYR A 75 -1.08 0.83 18.64
C TYR A 75 -2.34 1.70 18.56
N PRO A 76 -2.81 2.05 17.35
CA PRO A 76 -4.01 2.87 17.20
C PRO A 76 -5.26 2.04 17.51
N LYS A 77 -5.96 2.41 18.58
CA LYS A 77 -7.31 1.88 18.86
C LYS A 77 -8.35 2.48 17.91
N PRO A 78 -9.52 1.85 17.74
CA PRO A 78 -10.61 2.41 16.95
C PRO A 78 -10.92 3.87 17.33
N GLY A 79 -10.96 4.75 16.32
CA GLY A 79 -11.21 6.19 16.50
C GLY A 79 -10.00 7.04 16.93
N THR A 80 -8.86 6.44 17.27
CA THR A 80 -7.63 7.18 17.65
C THR A 80 -6.78 7.54 16.43
N ARG A 81 -5.70 8.30 16.59
CA ARG A 81 -4.87 8.74 15.46
C ARG A 81 -4.08 7.58 14.86
N ASN A 82 -4.04 7.52 13.53
CA ASN A 82 -3.24 6.54 12.80
C ASN A 82 -1.81 7.06 12.56
N PRO A 83 -0.84 6.15 12.32
CA PRO A 83 0.48 6.57 11.88
C PRO A 83 0.37 7.28 10.53
N LYS A 84 1.07 8.41 10.39
CA LYS A 84 1.16 9.12 9.12
C LYS A 84 2.15 8.38 8.23
N VAL A 85 1.69 7.99 7.04
CA VAL A 85 2.52 7.26 6.08
C VAL A 85 2.99 8.19 4.97
N THR A 86 4.23 8.02 4.52
CA THR A 86 4.82 8.80 3.44
C THR A 86 5.64 7.89 2.55
N LEU A 87 5.36 7.90 1.24
CA LEU A 87 6.12 7.14 0.26
C LEU A 87 7.20 8.04 -0.36
N THR A 88 8.43 7.55 -0.43
CA THR A 88 9.58 8.28 -0.96
C THR A 88 10.32 7.43 -1.98
N VAL A 89 10.76 8.03 -3.07
CA VAL A 89 11.66 7.41 -4.05
C VAL A 89 13.06 7.98 -3.87
N ALA A 90 14.05 7.10 -3.70
CA ALA A 90 15.47 7.40 -3.66
C ALA A 90 16.15 6.99 -4.96
N ASP A 91 16.96 7.89 -5.51
CA ASP A 91 17.87 7.62 -6.62
C ASP A 91 19.24 7.17 -6.08
N LEU A 92 19.60 5.94 -6.39
CA LEU A 92 20.81 5.25 -5.92
C LEU A 92 21.93 5.24 -6.96
N ALA A 93 21.75 5.91 -8.11
CA ALA A 93 22.78 5.96 -9.15
C ALA A 93 24.10 6.57 -8.65
N ASP A 94 24.03 7.54 -7.73
CA ASP A 94 25.17 8.09 -7.01
C ASP A 94 24.96 7.94 -5.49
N ILE A 95 25.59 6.90 -4.92
CA ILE A 95 25.52 6.57 -3.49
C ILE A 95 26.05 7.73 -2.62
N SER A 96 26.95 8.57 -3.15
CA SER A 96 27.47 9.72 -2.41
C SER A 96 26.49 10.90 -2.34
N ASN A 97 25.49 10.93 -3.22
CA ASN A 97 24.50 12.00 -3.31
C ASN A 97 23.11 11.44 -3.65
N VAL A 98 22.57 10.64 -2.74
CA VAL A 98 21.24 10.03 -2.88
C VAL A 98 20.17 11.11 -2.89
N LYS A 99 19.50 11.27 -4.03
CA LYS A 99 18.37 12.21 -4.16
C LYS A 99 17.09 11.50 -3.78
N MET A 100 16.40 12.04 -2.79
CA MET A 100 15.11 11.52 -2.34
C MET A 100 13.98 12.47 -2.71
N LYS A 101 12.84 11.91 -3.09
CA LYS A 101 11.65 12.68 -3.39
C LYS A 101 10.38 11.98 -2.94
N THR A 102 9.54 12.72 -2.24
CA THR A 102 8.25 12.24 -1.76
C THR A 102 7.27 12.07 -2.92
N VAL A 103 6.56 10.95 -2.93
CA VAL A 103 5.47 10.65 -3.84
C VAL A 103 4.21 11.35 -3.32
N LEU A 104 3.59 12.19 -4.13
CA LEU A 104 2.41 12.94 -3.73
C LEU A 104 1.13 12.19 -4.12
N PRO A 105 0.23 11.91 -3.17
CA PRO A 105 -1.02 11.22 -3.46
C PRO A 105 -1.91 12.05 -4.41
N PRO A 106 -2.89 11.43 -5.07
CA PRO A 106 -3.91 12.14 -5.84
C PRO A 106 -4.58 13.24 -5.00
N ILE A 107 -4.96 14.35 -5.66
CA ILE A 107 -5.59 15.53 -5.01
C ILE A 107 -6.82 15.15 -4.17
N SER A 108 -7.55 14.12 -4.59
CA SER A 108 -8.71 13.56 -3.88
C SER A 108 -8.38 13.03 -2.48
N LEU A 109 -7.13 12.65 -2.20
CA LEU A 109 -6.66 12.14 -0.92
C LEU A 109 -5.71 13.08 -0.17
N ALA A 110 -5.19 14.13 -0.82
CA ALA A 110 -4.12 14.98 -0.28
C ALA A 110 -4.39 15.57 1.11
N ASN A 111 -5.65 15.87 1.43
CA ASN A 111 -6.08 16.46 2.71
C ASN A 111 -6.86 15.48 3.61
N THR A 112 -6.71 14.18 3.37
CA THR A 112 -7.41 13.13 4.14
C THR A 112 -6.41 12.14 4.72
N GLU A 113 -6.84 11.37 5.72
CA GLU A 113 -6.07 10.22 6.19
C GLU A 113 -6.26 9.05 5.21
N TYR A 114 -5.15 8.47 4.80
CA TYR A 114 -5.11 7.37 3.85
C TYR A 114 -4.04 6.35 4.23
N TYR A 115 -4.15 5.20 3.59
CA TYR A 115 -3.17 4.14 3.53
C TYR A 115 -2.79 3.90 2.07
N PHE A 116 -1.70 3.18 1.82
CA PHE A 116 -1.50 2.47 0.56
C PHE A 116 -1.50 0.97 0.85
N THR A 117 -2.14 0.19 -0.03
CA THR A 117 -2.23 -1.27 0.11
C THR A 117 -1.20 -1.97 -0.77
N ALA A 118 -0.82 -1.35 -1.89
CA ALA A 118 0.16 -1.90 -2.82
C ALA A 118 0.96 -0.79 -3.51
N VAL A 119 2.24 -1.07 -3.75
CA VAL A 119 3.15 -0.26 -4.55
C VAL A 119 3.90 -1.19 -5.49
N SER A 120 4.03 -0.81 -6.76
CA SER A 120 4.79 -1.58 -7.75
C SER A 120 5.45 -0.66 -8.77
N TRP A 121 6.59 -1.12 -9.30
CA TRP A 121 7.25 -0.46 -10.41
C TRP A 121 6.61 -0.89 -11.72
N ILE A 122 6.28 0.09 -12.57
CA ILE A 122 5.81 -0.16 -13.94
C ILE A 122 6.98 -0.03 -14.91
N SER A 123 7.78 1.02 -14.73
CA SER A 123 8.97 1.32 -15.52
C SER A 123 9.99 2.10 -14.67
N LEU A 124 11.15 2.44 -15.22
CA LEU A 124 12.16 3.25 -14.51
C LEU A 124 11.71 4.69 -14.22
N THR A 125 10.57 5.11 -14.78
CA THR A 125 10.03 6.46 -14.61
C THR A 125 8.65 6.47 -13.97
N GLU A 126 8.03 5.32 -13.75
CA GLU A 126 6.63 5.21 -13.35
C GLU A 126 6.44 4.14 -12.28
N ILE A 127 5.73 4.52 -11.21
CA ILE A 127 5.27 3.60 -10.17
C ILE A 127 3.74 3.59 -10.12
N CYS A 128 3.16 2.45 -9.80
CA CYS A 128 1.77 2.31 -9.43
C CYS A 128 1.64 2.35 -7.91
N VAL A 129 0.66 3.11 -7.42
CA VAL A 129 0.29 3.11 -6.00
C VAL A 129 -1.23 2.92 -5.87
N VAL A 130 -1.62 1.94 -5.08
CA VAL A 130 -3.01 1.69 -4.69
C VAL A 130 -3.24 2.31 -3.32
N TRP A 131 -4.11 3.33 -3.29
CA TRP A 131 -4.47 4.08 -2.09
C TRP A 131 -5.81 3.62 -1.55
N MET A 132 -6.00 3.78 -0.25
CA MET A 132 -7.27 3.54 0.43
C MET A 132 -7.49 4.62 1.48
N ASN A 133 -8.69 5.16 1.57
CA ASN A 133 -9.00 6.15 2.61
C ASN A 133 -9.19 5.48 3.98
N ARG A 134 -9.09 6.27 5.06
CA ARG A 134 -9.24 5.76 6.43
C ARG A 134 -10.57 5.02 6.71
N PRO A 135 -11.74 5.48 6.23
CA PRO A 135 -13.00 4.73 6.38
C PRO A 135 -13.08 3.45 5.53
N GLN A 136 -12.10 3.20 4.65
CA GLN A 136 -12.05 2.04 3.75
C GLN A 136 -13.29 1.90 2.86
N ASN A 137 -13.85 3.02 2.38
CA ASN A 137 -14.98 3.03 1.45
C ASN A 137 -14.61 3.59 0.06
N LEU A 138 -13.35 3.97 -0.12
CA LEU A 138 -12.77 4.46 -1.36
C LEU A 138 -11.36 3.87 -1.54
N SER A 139 -11.13 3.25 -2.70
CA SER A 139 -9.82 2.84 -3.18
C SER A 139 -9.50 3.52 -4.51
N LEU A 140 -8.27 3.99 -4.66
CA LEU A 140 -7.78 4.67 -5.86
C LEU A 140 -6.51 4.00 -6.36
N ILE A 141 -6.46 3.73 -7.66
CA ILE A 141 -5.24 3.29 -8.33
C ILE A 141 -4.65 4.47 -9.07
N SER A 142 -3.38 4.75 -8.85
CA SER A 142 -2.70 5.89 -9.46
C SER A 142 -1.35 5.52 -10.03
N ILE A 143 -0.94 6.27 -11.06
CA ILE A 143 0.41 6.19 -11.63
C ILE A 143 1.13 7.49 -11.28
N CYS A 144 2.31 7.35 -10.69
CA CYS A 144 3.15 8.46 -10.25
C CYS A 144 4.42 8.48 -11.11
N THR A 145 4.72 9.63 -11.71
CA THR A 145 5.73 9.74 -12.76
C THR A 145 6.92 10.60 -12.32
N SER A 146 8.14 10.16 -12.62
CA SER A 146 9.36 10.95 -12.44
C SER A 146 9.36 12.20 -13.36
N PRO A 147 10.09 13.28 -13.03
CA PRO A 147 10.91 13.47 -11.84
C PRO A 147 10.13 14.08 -10.66
N LYS A 148 8.83 14.38 -10.82
CA LYS A 148 8.02 15.02 -9.77
C LYS A 148 7.41 14.03 -8.79
N TRP A 149 7.10 12.82 -9.26
CA TRP A 149 6.35 11.80 -8.53
C TRP A 149 4.95 12.27 -8.11
N ASP A 150 4.33 13.06 -8.99
CA ASP A 150 2.93 13.47 -8.86
C ASP A 150 2.04 12.32 -9.36
N CYS A 151 1.17 11.80 -8.49
CA CYS A 151 0.29 10.68 -8.83
C CYS A 151 -0.98 11.15 -9.55
N LYS A 152 -1.28 10.52 -10.69
CA LYS A 152 -2.53 10.70 -11.44
C LYS A 152 -3.45 9.50 -11.22
N GLU A 153 -4.68 9.78 -10.83
CA GLU A 153 -5.73 8.77 -10.66
C GLU A 153 -6.06 8.10 -12.01
N THR A 154 -6.05 6.77 -12.04
CA THR A 154 -6.38 5.96 -13.22
C THR A 154 -7.68 5.18 -13.04
N GLN A 155 -7.96 4.72 -11.82
CA GLN A 155 -9.17 4.01 -11.47
C GLN A 155 -9.62 4.39 -10.06
N ARG A 156 -10.93 4.40 -9.87
CA ARG A 156 -11.62 4.66 -8.61
C ARG A 156 -12.61 3.55 -8.32
N ILE A 157 -12.58 3.04 -7.11
CA ILE A 157 -13.53 2.05 -6.60
C ILE A 157 -14.14 2.62 -5.32
N THR A 158 -15.46 2.68 -5.27
CA THR A 158 -16.25 3.16 -4.12
C THR A 158 -17.18 2.05 -3.66
N SER A 159 -17.51 1.99 -2.37
CA SER A 159 -18.54 1.05 -1.88
C SER A 159 -19.97 1.59 -2.08
N ASP A 160 -20.11 2.80 -2.63
CA ASP A 160 -21.39 3.49 -2.89
C ASP A 160 -22.32 3.54 -1.67
N GLY A 161 -21.73 3.63 -0.47
CA GLY A 161 -22.45 3.67 0.81
C GLY A 161 -22.79 2.32 1.41
N ASN A 162 -22.45 1.22 0.73
CA ASN A 162 -22.72 -0.15 1.17
C ASN A 162 -21.43 -0.85 1.60
N GLY A 163 -21.10 -0.76 2.88
CA GLY A 163 -19.94 -1.47 3.45
C GLY A 163 -18.59 -0.83 3.08
N TRP A 164 -17.58 -1.66 2.90
CA TRP A 164 -16.18 -1.26 2.62
C TRP A 164 -15.74 -1.71 1.22
N VAL A 165 -14.63 -1.15 0.74
CA VAL A 165 -13.94 -1.64 -0.46
C VAL A 165 -12.93 -2.70 -0.06
N ASP A 166 -12.76 -3.71 -0.90
CA ASP A 166 -11.72 -4.71 -0.70
C ASP A 166 -10.32 -4.08 -0.84
N MET A 167 -9.37 -4.58 -0.06
CA MET A 167 -7.96 -4.22 -0.23
C MET A 167 -7.48 -4.75 -1.58
N GLY A 168 -7.12 -3.83 -2.48
CA GLY A 168 -6.64 -4.17 -3.81
C GLY A 168 -5.18 -4.59 -3.81
N ASP A 169 -4.89 -5.70 -4.50
CA ASP A 169 -3.55 -6.08 -4.91
C ASP A 169 -2.99 -5.08 -5.94
N SER A 170 -1.68 -5.11 -6.16
CA SER A 170 -1.07 -4.36 -7.26
C SER A 170 -1.66 -4.83 -8.60
N PRO A 171 -2.10 -3.91 -9.48
CA PRO A 171 -2.43 -4.23 -10.85
C PRO A 171 -1.24 -4.85 -11.59
N VAL A 172 -1.55 -5.66 -12.60
CA VAL A 172 -0.56 -6.23 -13.50
C VAL A 172 -0.59 -5.42 -14.80
N PHE A 173 0.49 -4.69 -15.05
CA PHE A 173 0.60 -3.80 -16.21
C PHE A 173 1.00 -4.55 -17.47
N GLY A 174 0.45 -4.12 -18.60
CA GLY A 174 0.95 -4.48 -19.92
C GLY A 174 2.25 -3.75 -20.24
N ARG A 175 2.80 -3.98 -21.43
CA ARG A 175 4.13 -3.51 -21.83
C ARG A 175 4.26 -1.97 -21.88
N ASP A 176 3.19 -1.28 -22.26
CA ASP A 176 3.24 0.13 -22.63
C ASP A 176 2.77 1.08 -21.51
N SER A 177 2.62 0.59 -20.27
CA SER A 177 2.01 1.31 -19.11
C SER A 177 0.63 1.93 -19.35
N SER A 178 0.07 1.74 -20.54
CA SER A 178 -1.19 2.30 -21.03
C SER A 178 -2.41 1.47 -20.62
N SER A 179 -2.16 0.23 -20.20
CA SER A 179 -3.19 -0.66 -19.71
C SER A 179 -2.69 -1.64 -18.66
N TYR A 180 -3.61 -2.14 -17.85
CA TYR A 180 -3.36 -3.13 -16.83
C TYR A 180 -4.60 -3.98 -16.58
N ILE A 181 -4.41 -5.13 -15.94
CA ILE A 181 -5.50 -5.93 -15.38
C ILE A 181 -5.47 -5.76 -13.86
N THR A 182 -6.65 -5.56 -13.28
CA THR A 182 -6.85 -5.59 -11.83
C THR A 182 -8.12 -6.34 -11.49
N VAL A 183 -8.33 -6.64 -10.22
CA VAL A 183 -9.58 -7.21 -9.71
C VAL A 183 -10.48 -6.08 -9.23
N ALA A 184 -11.73 -6.03 -9.71
CA ALA A 184 -12.71 -5.03 -9.33
C ALA A 184 -14.11 -5.65 -9.19
N PRO A 185 -15.01 -5.04 -8.41
CA PRO A 185 -16.38 -5.52 -8.30
C PRO A 185 -17.14 -5.32 -9.62
N VAL A 186 -17.71 -6.41 -10.15
CA VAL A 186 -18.56 -6.40 -11.35
C VAL A 186 -19.94 -6.91 -10.98
N ARG A 187 -20.98 -6.17 -11.41
CA ARG A 187 -22.39 -6.51 -11.11
C ARG A 187 -22.86 -7.67 -11.99
N ASP A 188 -23.42 -8.71 -11.39
CA ASP A 188 -24.05 -9.85 -12.05
C ASP A 188 -25.57 -9.88 -11.77
N GLY A 189 -26.27 -8.93 -12.37
CA GLY A 189 -27.74 -8.84 -12.29
C GLY A 189 -28.26 -8.76 -10.84
N PRO A 190 -29.30 -9.56 -10.48
CA PRO A 190 -29.84 -9.63 -9.12
C PRO A 190 -28.92 -10.30 -8.10
N ALA A 191 -27.89 -11.04 -8.54
CA ALA A 191 -27.00 -11.76 -7.65
C ALA A 191 -26.00 -10.85 -6.92
N GLY A 192 -25.91 -9.58 -7.30
CA GLY A 192 -25.07 -8.58 -6.64
C GLY A 192 -23.76 -8.34 -7.38
N PHE A 193 -22.70 -8.05 -6.63
CA PHE A 193 -21.35 -7.81 -7.16
C PHE A 193 -20.42 -8.95 -6.78
N PHE A 194 -19.54 -9.32 -7.71
CA PHE A 194 -18.50 -10.32 -7.51
C PHE A 194 -17.15 -9.76 -7.96
N ARG A 195 -16.08 -10.24 -7.33
CA ARG A 195 -14.70 -9.85 -7.68
C ARG A 195 -14.32 -10.48 -9.02
N HIS A 196 -14.09 -9.66 -10.04
CA HIS A 196 -13.72 -10.13 -11.37
C HIS A 196 -12.50 -9.41 -11.92
N ALA A 197 -11.77 -10.08 -12.81
CA ALA A 197 -10.68 -9.47 -13.55
C ALA A 197 -11.25 -8.44 -14.54
N VAL A 198 -10.72 -7.22 -14.48
CA VAL A 198 -11.06 -6.13 -15.39
C VAL A 198 -9.80 -5.61 -16.08
N TYR A 199 -9.91 -5.38 -17.39
CA TYR A 199 -8.91 -4.70 -18.18
C TYR A 199 -9.17 -3.20 -18.15
N VAL A 200 -8.16 -2.42 -17.80
CA VAL A 200 -8.22 -0.97 -17.74
C VAL A 200 -7.35 -0.38 -18.83
N ASN A 201 -7.94 0.41 -19.72
CA ASN A 201 -7.22 1.23 -20.68
C ASN A 201 -7.18 2.67 -20.18
N ILE A 202 -6.00 3.13 -19.79
CA ILE A 202 -5.79 4.43 -19.13
C ILE A 202 -6.04 5.59 -20.10
N PRO A 203 -5.47 5.62 -21.33
CA PRO A 203 -5.70 6.73 -22.26
C PRO A 203 -7.17 6.90 -22.65
N LYS A 204 -7.88 5.78 -22.86
CA LYS A 204 -9.30 5.79 -23.24
C LYS A 204 -10.24 5.88 -22.04
N ARG A 205 -9.72 5.86 -20.80
CA ARG A 205 -10.49 5.79 -19.55
C ARG A 205 -11.57 4.72 -19.59
N ARG A 206 -11.24 3.55 -20.16
CA ARG A 206 -12.19 2.46 -20.37
C ARG A 206 -11.84 1.28 -19.48
N ILE A 207 -12.82 0.79 -18.73
CA ILE A 207 -12.73 -0.42 -17.92
C ILE A 207 -13.61 -1.48 -18.57
N ILE A 208 -13.07 -2.68 -18.79
CA ILE A 208 -13.73 -3.79 -19.46
C ILE A 208 -13.65 -5.03 -18.57
N PRO A 209 -14.78 -5.59 -18.12
CA PRO A 209 -14.77 -6.89 -17.47
C PRO A 209 -14.25 -7.98 -18.42
N LEU A 210 -13.21 -8.71 -18.01
CA LEU A 210 -12.69 -9.88 -18.73
C LEU A 210 -13.38 -11.16 -18.29
N THR A 211 -13.89 -11.18 -17.06
CA THR A 211 -14.59 -12.31 -16.44
C THR A 211 -15.92 -11.83 -15.87
N HIS A 212 -16.90 -12.73 -15.79
CA HIS A 212 -18.22 -12.43 -15.24
C HIS A 212 -18.89 -13.71 -14.71
N GLY A 213 -19.81 -13.57 -13.76
CA GLY A 213 -20.62 -14.66 -13.20
C GLY A 213 -20.57 -14.74 -11.67
N LYS A 214 -21.26 -15.74 -11.12
CA LYS A 214 -21.41 -15.98 -9.66
C LYS A 214 -20.22 -16.72 -9.06
N TYR A 215 -19.03 -16.23 -9.33
CA TYR A 215 -17.77 -16.71 -8.77
C TYR A 215 -16.80 -15.54 -8.65
N GLU A 216 -15.71 -15.73 -7.92
CA GLU A 216 -14.74 -14.67 -7.69
C GLU A 216 -13.35 -15.03 -8.22
N VAL A 217 -12.70 -14.05 -8.82
CA VAL A 217 -11.28 -14.06 -9.14
C VAL A 217 -10.51 -13.70 -7.87
N THR A 218 -9.67 -14.63 -7.42
CA THR A 218 -8.91 -14.45 -6.17
C THR A 218 -7.65 -13.61 -6.39
N ARG A 219 -6.92 -13.85 -7.48
CA ARG A 219 -5.67 -13.15 -7.81
C ARG A 219 -5.37 -13.19 -9.30
N ILE A 220 -4.66 -12.18 -9.79
CA ILE A 220 -4.07 -12.14 -11.14
C ILE A 220 -2.59 -12.48 -10.99
N LEU A 221 -2.08 -13.40 -11.82
CA LEU A 221 -0.71 -13.90 -11.68
C LEU A 221 0.30 -13.08 -12.46
N THR A 222 0.02 -12.88 -13.74
CA THR A 222 0.98 -12.29 -14.67
C THR A 222 0.25 -11.80 -15.93
N TRP A 223 0.96 -11.02 -16.71
CA TRP A 223 0.61 -10.58 -18.06
C TRP A 223 1.68 -11.14 -18.99
N ASP A 224 1.29 -11.88 -20.02
CA ASP A 224 2.23 -12.39 -21.01
C ASP A 224 2.65 -11.25 -21.94
N HIS A 225 3.81 -10.65 -21.65
CA HIS A 225 4.36 -9.55 -22.45
C HIS A 225 4.80 -9.95 -23.88
N SER A 226 4.90 -11.25 -24.17
CA SER A 226 5.31 -11.74 -25.49
C SER A 226 4.12 -11.82 -26.45
N ASN A 227 2.96 -12.24 -25.93
CA ASN A 227 1.73 -12.38 -26.70
C ASN A 227 0.72 -11.23 -26.45
N ASP A 228 1.00 -10.36 -25.48
CA ASP A 228 0.15 -9.25 -25.03
C ASP A 228 -1.22 -9.71 -24.52
N VAL A 229 -1.23 -10.74 -23.66
CA VAL A 229 -2.43 -11.41 -23.13
C VAL A 229 -2.33 -11.74 -21.64
#